data_AF-A0A969X338-F1
#
_entry.id   AF-A0A969X338-F1
#
_cell.length_a   1.000
_cell.length_b   1.000
_cell.length_c   1.000
_cell.angle_alpha   90.00
_cell.angle_beta   90.00
_cell.angle_gamma   90.00
#
_symmetry.space_group_name_H-M   'P 1'
#
loop_
_entity.id
_entity.type
_entity.pdbx_description
1 polymer ?
#
loop_
_entity_poly.entity_id
_entity_poly.type
_entity_poly.pdbx_seq_one_letter_code
_entity_poly.pdbx_strand_id
1 'polypeptide(L)'
;MIEQNMLEVVQAFGLKRILSYLDSDPEKNIFRVVDWLSKSQKFDPHIVQEAKLVKKTLEEGNSNWFQLMKSLWTDVDSGVRRKMFENFLINATAIGEKRQNKAKEKHGCNIPWAILLDPTSACNLNCIGCWASEYG
;
A
#
# COMPACT_ATOMS: atom_id res chain seq x y z
N MET A 1 21.76 -5.28 3.98
CA MET A 1 20.63 -5.89 3.24
C MET A 1 19.74 -6.57 4.25
N ILE A 2 18.43 -6.40 4.15
CA ILE A 2 17.46 -7.03 5.04
C ILE A 2 17.41 -8.52 4.67
N GLU A 3 17.82 -9.40 5.59
CA GLU A 3 17.77 -10.83 5.37
C GLU A 3 16.29 -11.27 5.29
N GLN A 4 15.87 -11.74 4.11
CA GLN A 4 14.54 -12.28 3.88
C GLN A 4 14.60 -13.80 3.99
N ASN A 5 13.63 -14.40 4.67
CA ASN A 5 13.51 -15.85 4.65
C ASN A 5 12.89 -16.32 3.32
N MET A 6 13.03 -17.61 3.03
CA MET A 6 12.57 -18.20 1.76
C MET A 6 11.07 -17.98 1.50
N LEU A 7 10.24 -17.97 2.55
CA LEU A 7 8.80 -17.72 2.43
C LEU A 7 8.51 -16.28 1.99
N GLU A 8 9.23 -15.30 2.54
CA GLU A 8 9.10 -13.89 2.18
C GLU A 8 9.54 -13.63 0.73
N VAL A 9 10.61 -14.30 0.28
CA VAL A 9 11.07 -14.23 -1.12
C VAL A 9 10.01 -14.75 -2.08
N VAL A 10 9.42 -15.92 -1.78
CA VAL A 10 8.34 -16.51 -2.59
C VAL A 10 7.10 -15.61 -2.60
N GLN A 11 6.71 -15.05 -1.46
CA GLN A 11 5.60 -14.10 -1.35
C GLN A 11 5.85 -12.83 -2.18
N ALA A 12 7.03 -12.22 -2.04
CA ALA A 12 7.41 -11.03 -2.80
C ALA A 12 7.41 -11.30 -4.31
N PHE A 13 7.94 -12.44 -4.74
CA PHE A 13 7.95 -12.85 -6.15
C PHE A 13 6.53 -12.99 -6.71
N GLY A 14 5.64 -13.68 -5.98
CA GLY A 14 4.23 -13.82 -6.36
C GLY A 14 3.52 -12.49 -6.50
N LEU A 15 3.67 -11.59 -5.51
CA LEU A 15 3.06 -10.26 -5.53
C LEU A 15 3.59 -9.39 -6.68
N LYS A 16 4.91 -9.43 -6.95
CA LYS A 16 5.50 -8.73 -8.10
C LYS A 16 4.95 -9.24 -9.43
N ARG A 17 4.67 -10.54 -9.54
CA ARG A 17 4.06 -11.12 -10.74
C ARG A 17 2.62 -10.64 -10.92
N ILE A 18 1.84 -10.54 -9.83
CA ILE A 18 0.49 -9.95 -9.84
C ILE A 18 0.55 -8.48 -10.28
N LEU A 19 1.47 -7.69 -9.72
CA LEU A 19 1.65 -6.29 -10.14
C LEU A 19 2.00 -6.18 -11.64
N SER A 20 2.88 -7.05 -12.14
CA SER A 20 3.22 -7.08 -13.57
C SER A 20 2.02 -7.47 -14.45
N TYR A 21 1.15 -8.36 -13.95
CA TYR A 21 -0.09 -8.68 -14.63
C TYR A 21 -1.04 -7.48 -14.66
N LEU A 22 -1.22 -6.79 -13.53
CA LEU A 22 -2.03 -5.57 -13.45
C LEU A 22 -1.56 -4.48 -14.43
N ASP A 23 -0.25 -4.25 -14.54
CA ASP A 23 0.31 -3.24 -15.45
C ASP A 23 0.02 -3.50 -16.94
N SER A 24 -0.27 -4.74 -17.35
CA SER A 24 -0.44 -5.09 -18.77
C SER A 24 -1.77 -4.67 -19.40
N ASP A 25 -2.86 -4.69 -18.63
CA ASP A 25 -4.19 -4.18 -19.01
C ASP A 25 -4.91 -3.77 -17.70
N PRO A 26 -4.58 -2.60 -17.13
CA PRO A 26 -5.02 -2.22 -15.79
C PRO A 26 -6.53 -2.24 -15.62
N GLU A 27 -7.28 -1.72 -16.59
CA GLU A 27 -8.75 -1.62 -16.50
C GLU A 27 -9.40 -3.00 -16.38
N LYS A 28 -8.94 -4.00 -17.15
CA LYS A 28 -9.49 -5.36 -17.06
C LYS A 28 -8.87 -6.18 -15.95
N ASN A 29 -7.56 -6.07 -15.73
CA ASN A 29 -6.84 -6.94 -14.83
C ASN A 29 -7.07 -6.59 -13.36
N ILE A 30 -7.24 -5.30 -13.03
CA ILE A 30 -7.64 -4.90 -11.66
C ILE A 30 -8.97 -5.56 -11.31
N PHE A 31 -9.98 -5.47 -12.18
CA PHE A 31 -11.28 -6.10 -11.92
C PHE A 31 -11.16 -7.61 -11.72
N ARG A 32 -10.37 -8.31 -12.53
CA ARG A 32 -10.14 -9.76 -12.41
C ARG A 32 -9.45 -10.14 -11.09
N VAL A 33 -8.40 -9.42 -10.73
CA VAL A 33 -7.65 -9.68 -9.49
C VAL A 33 -8.54 -9.43 -8.27
N VAL A 34 -9.26 -8.31 -8.28
CA VAL A 34 -10.15 -7.92 -7.18
C VAL A 34 -11.35 -8.87 -7.07
N ASP A 35 -11.96 -9.28 -8.19
CA ASP A 35 -13.05 -10.26 -8.19
C ASP A 35 -12.59 -11.61 -7.61
N TRP A 36 -11.41 -12.09 -8.03
CA TRP A 36 -10.81 -13.31 -7.49
C TRP A 36 -10.53 -13.20 -5.98
N LEU A 37 -9.91 -12.11 -5.53
CA LEU A 37 -9.65 -11.86 -4.10
C LEU A 37 -10.96 -11.81 -3.29
N SER A 38 -11.98 -11.12 -3.80
CA SER A 38 -13.27 -10.94 -3.12
C SER A 38 -14.07 -12.23 -2.92
N LYS A 39 -13.80 -13.25 -3.76
CA LYS A 39 -14.49 -14.56 -3.75
C LYS A 39 -13.70 -15.66 -3.05
N SER A 40 -12.42 -15.42 -2.74
CA SER A 40 -11.56 -16.43 -2.12
C SER A 40 -11.90 -16.60 -0.65
N GLN A 41 -12.07 -17.85 -0.22
CA GLN A 41 -12.18 -18.22 1.20
C GLN A 41 -10.81 -18.57 1.81
N LYS A 42 -9.75 -18.55 1.01
CA LYS A 42 -8.39 -18.92 1.43
C LYS A 42 -7.55 -17.73 1.89
N PHE A 43 -8.01 -16.51 1.66
CA PHE A 43 -7.32 -15.29 2.09
C PHE A 43 -7.85 -14.79 3.41
N ASP A 44 -7.03 -13.96 4.06
CA ASP A 44 -7.40 -13.26 5.27
C ASP A 44 -8.74 -12.51 5.08
N PRO A 45 -9.71 -12.62 6.01
CA PRO A 45 -10.99 -11.94 5.89
C PRO A 45 -10.88 -10.43 5.67
N HIS A 46 -9.85 -9.77 6.22
CA HIS A 46 -9.58 -8.35 6.01
C HIS A 46 -9.28 -8.06 4.54
N ILE A 47 -8.38 -8.85 3.93
CA ILE A 47 -8.04 -8.71 2.50
C ILE A 47 -9.25 -8.95 1.60
N VAL A 48 -10.10 -9.93 1.96
CA VAL A 48 -11.34 -10.21 1.21
C VAL A 48 -12.32 -9.04 1.31
N GLN A 49 -12.44 -8.42 2.49
CA GLN A 49 -13.29 -7.23 2.68
C GLN A 49 -12.77 -6.01 1.92
N GLU A 50 -11.48 -5.73 1.98
CA GLU A 50 -10.85 -4.65 1.20
C GLU A 50 -11.05 -4.86 -0.31
N ALA A 51 -10.87 -6.09 -0.80
CA ALA A 51 -11.15 -6.41 -2.19
C ALA A 51 -12.61 -6.15 -2.57
N LYS A 52 -13.58 -6.46 -1.70
CA LYS A 52 -15.00 -6.15 -1.96
C LYS A 52 -15.25 -4.63 -2.04
N LEU A 53 -14.60 -3.83 -1.21
CA LEU A 53 -14.70 -2.37 -1.26
C LEU A 53 -14.13 -1.83 -2.56
N VAL A 54 -12.92 -2.25 -2.93
CA VAL A 54 -12.30 -1.87 -4.21
C VAL A 54 -13.18 -2.28 -5.39
N LYS A 55 -13.74 -3.50 -5.36
CA LYS A 55 -14.65 -3.99 -6.40
C LYS A 55 -15.85 -3.06 -6.57
N LYS A 56 -16.50 -2.72 -5.47
CA LYS A 56 -17.66 -1.82 -5.47
C LYS A 56 -17.29 -0.45 -6.07
N THR A 57 -16.14 0.10 -5.69
CA THR A 57 -15.66 1.36 -6.25
C THR A 57 -15.42 1.30 -7.76
N LEU A 58 -14.90 0.18 -8.27
CA LEU A 58 -14.70 -0.05 -9.70
C LEU A 58 -16.04 -0.16 -10.45
N GLU A 59 -17.05 -0.79 -9.85
CA GLU A 59 -18.38 -0.96 -10.45
C GLU A 59 -19.19 0.34 -10.48
N GLU A 60 -19.03 1.22 -9.49
CA GLU A 60 -19.74 2.51 -9.41
C GLU A 60 -19.27 3.51 -10.48
N GLY A 61 -18.02 3.41 -10.96
CA GLY A 61 -17.49 4.09 -12.15
C GLY A 61 -17.43 5.63 -12.13
N ASN A 62 -18.06 6.30 -11.16
CA ASN A 62 -18.17 7.77 -11.11
C ASN A 62 -17.91 8.36 -9.70
N SER A 63 -17.31 7.61 -8.79
CA SER A 63 -16.90 8.13 -7.48
C SER A 63 -15.53 8.80 -7.53
N ASN A 64 -15.25 9.72 -6.59
CA ASN A 64 -13.92 10.32 -6.45
C ASN A 64 -12.83 9.25 -6.25
N TRP A 65 -13.17 8.13 -5.61
CA TRP A 65 -12.27 7.00 -5.42
C TRP A 65 -11.96 6.26 -6.71
N PHE A 66 -12.95 6.11 -7.60
CA PHE A 66 -12.71 5.55 -8.93
C PHE A 66 -11.77 6.43 -9.75
N GLN A 67 -12.01 7.75 -9.74
CA GLN A 67 -11.15 8.72 -10.42
C GLN A 67 -9.71 8.70 -9.87
N LEU A 68 -9.56 8.66 -8.53
CA LEU A 68 -8.26 8.56 -7.86
C LEU A 68 -7.54 7.24 -8.19
N MET A 69 -8.24 6.10 -8.23
CA MET A 69 -7.61 4.85 -8.63
C MET A 69 -7.16 4.90 -10.09
N LYS A 70 -7.98 5.47 -10.98
CA LYS A 70 -7.63 5.62 -12.40
C LYS A 70 -6.41 6.53 -12.59
N SER A 71 -6.30 7.61 -11.81
CA SER A 71 -5.17 8.55 -11.91
C SER A 71 -3.82 7.91 -11.59
N LEU A 72 -3.79 6.84 -10.79
CA LEU A 72 -2.56 6.06 -10.58
C LEU A 72 -2.00 5.48 -11.88
N TRP A 73 -2.85 5.14 -12.85
CA TRP A 73 -2.41 4.59 -14.13
C TRP A 73 -2.31 5.63 -15.26
N THR A 74 -3.02 6.76 -15.17
CA THR A 74 -2.97 7.82 -16.19
C THR A 74 -1.91 8.88 -15.91
N ASP A 75 -1.66 9.20 -14.63
CA ASP A 75 -0.89 10.39 -14.24
C ASP A 75 0.47 10.02 -13.64
N VAL A 76 0.61 8.80 -13.12
CA VAL A 76 1.85 8.34 -12.47
C VAL A 76 2.66 7.45 -13.41
N ASP A 77 3.95 7.77 -13.54
CA ASP A 77 4.90 6.94 -14.28
C ASP A 77 4.90 5.49 -13.79
N SER A 78 5.01 4.56 -14.73
CA SER A 78 4.96 3.12 -14.47
C SER A 78 6.05 2.63 -13.51
N GLY A 79 7.27 3.19 -13.59
CA GLY A 79 8.37 2.86 -12.70
C GLY A 79 8.11 3.35 -11.27
N VAL A 80 7.61 4.57 -11.14
CA VAL A 80 7.23 5.17 -9.84
C VAL A 80 6.09 4.39 -9.21
N ARG A 81 5.00 4.14 -9.96
CA ARG A 81 3.86 3.36 -9.48
C ARG A 81 4.28 1.96 -9.03
N ARG A 82 5.12 1.28 -9.82
CA ARG A 82 5.63 -0.04 -9.46
C ARG A 82 6.42 0.01 -8.15
N LYS A 83 7.30 1.00 -7.98
CA LYS A 83 8.07 1.16 -6.74
C LYS A 83 7.19 1.49 -5.55
N MET A 84 6.16 2.30 -5.74
CA MET A 84 5.15 2.57 -4.72
C MET A 84 4.50 1.27 -4.25
N PHE A 85 3.97 0.45 -5.17
CA PHE A 85 3.35 -0.83 -4.79
C PHE A 85 4.36 -1.82 -4.19
N GLU A 86 5.58 -1.93 -4.72
CA GLU A 86 6.61 -2.78 -4.13
C GLU A 86 6.93 -2.37 -2.68
N ASN A 87 7.05 -1.07 -2.40
CA ASN A 87 7.40 -0.60 -1.07
C ASN A 87 6.23 -0.66 -0.10
N PHE A 88 5.06 -0.16 -0.46
CA PHE A 88 3.92 -0.11 0.46
C PHE A 88 3.20 -1.45 0.57
N LEU A 89 2.84 -2.10 -0.55
CA LEU A 89 2.06 -3.34 -0.52
C LEU A 89 2.92 -4.54 -0.12
N ILE A 90 4.11 -4.68 -0.70
CA ILE A 90 4.95 -5.88 -0.48
C ILE A 90 5.82 -5.71 0.76
N ASN A 91 6.66 -4.68 0.78
CA ASN A 91 7.66 -4.53 1.84
C ASN A 91 7.03 -4.07 3.17
N ALA A 92 6.20 -3.03 3.16
CA ALA A 92 5.63 -2.46 4.40
C ALA A 92 4.47 -3.30 4.94
N THR A 93 3.56 -3.75 4.08
CA THR A 93 2.37 -4.53 4.51
C THR A 93 2.64 -6.04 4.53
N ALA A 94 2.74 -6.70 3.37
CA ALA A 94 2.75 -8.17 3.31
C ALA A 94 3.90 -8.84 4.09
N ILE A 95 5.09 -8.22 4.07
CA ILE A 95 6.28 -8.70 4.78
C ILE A 95 6.46 -7.93 6.10
N GLY A 96 6.39 -6.60 6.05
CA GLY A 96 6.70 -5.71 7.15
C GLY A 96 5.79 -5.89 8.36
N GLU A 97 4.48 -6.08 8.15
CA GLU A 97 3.51 -6.24 9.23
C GLU A 97 3.80 -7.48 10.10
N LYS A 98 4.11 -8.63 9.46
CA LYS A 98 4.45 -9.87 10.20
C LYS A 98 5.69 -9.69 11.06
N ARG A 99 6.69 -8.98 10.54
CA ARG A 99 7.92 -8.67 11.28
C ARG A 99 7.66 -7.70 12.41
N GLN A 100 6.85 -6.68 12.15
CA GLN A 100 6.42 -5.69 13.13
C GLN A 100 5.68 -6.37 14.29
N ASN A 101 4.74 -7.28 14.02
CA ASN A 101 3.98 -7.99 15.05
C ASN A 101 4.88 -8.90 15.91
N LYS A 102 5.81 -9.64 15.29
CA LYS A 102 6.83 -10.40 16.03
C LYS A 102 7.69 -9.52 16.92
N ALA A 103 8.05 -8.33 16.45
CA ALA A 103 8.82 -7.36 17.24
C ALA A 103 8.00 -6.79 18.40
N LYS A 104 6.71 -6.47 18.18
CA LYS A 104 5.78 -6.05 19.25
C LYS A 104 5.69 -7.09 20.37
N GLU A 105 5.49 -8.35 20.00
CA GLU A 105 5.44 -9.48 20.95
C GLU A 105 6.76 -9.65 21.71
N LYS A 106 7.90 -9.63 20.98
CA LYS A 106 9.23 -9.81 21.57
C LYS A 106 9.60 -8.70 22.56
N HIS A 107 9.26 -7.46 22.24
CA HIS A 107 9.70 -6.29 23.02
C HIS A 107 8.63 -5.78 24.00
N GLY A 108 7.41 -6.31 23.95
CA GLY A 108 6.32 -5.89 24.81
C GLY A 108 5.90 -4.44 24.62
N CYS A 109 6.09 -3.88 23.41
CA CYS A 109 5.80 -2.48 23.11
C CYS A 109 5.21 -2.28 21.70
N ASN A 110 4.59 -1.12 21.48
CA ASN A 110 4.11 -0.75 20.16
C ASN A 110 5.30 -0.45 19.23
N ILE A 111 5.34 -1.12 18.08
CA ILE A 111 6.27 -0.83 16.98
C ILE A 111 5.50 -0.08 15.89
N PRO A 112 5.91 1.14 15.50
CA PRO A 112 5.20 1.95 14.51
C PRO A 112 5.31 1.37 13.09
N TRP A 113 4.29 1.60 12.27
CA TRP A 113 4.29 1.21 10.84
C TRP A 113 4.90 2.30 9.96
N ALA A 114 4.56 3.55 10.27
CA ALA A 114 5.15 4.74 9.68
C ALA A 114 5.77 5.59 10.79
N ILE A 115 6.89 6.24 10.46
CA ILE A 115 7.53 7.25 11.29
C ILE A 115 7.42 8.56 10.50
N LEU A 116 6.73 9.53 11.07
CA LEU A 116 6.80 10.91 10.62
C LEU A 116 7.95 11.56 11.39
N LEU A 117 8.94 12.06 10.65
CA LEU A 117 10.13 12.69 11.22
C LEU A 117 10.28 14.07 10.60
N ASP A 118 10.21 15.11 11.43
CA ASP A 118 10.51 16.48 11.05
C ASP A 118 11.97 16.76 11.40
N PRO A 119 12.89 16.73 10.43
CA PRO A 119 14.32 16.91 10.71
C PRO A 119 14.65 18.33 11.17
N THR A 120 13.75 19.28 10.92
CA THR A 120 13.80 20.65 11.43
C THR A 120 12.40 21.23 11.50
N SER A 121 12.14 22.07 12.51
CA SER A 121 10.94 22.91 12.59
C SER A 121 11.18 24.33 12.06
N ALA A 122 12.41 24.66 11.66
CA ALA A 122 12.74 26.00 11.18
C ALA A 122 12.06 26.25 9.83
N CYS A 123 11.31 27.34 9.74
CA CYS A 123 10.64 27.77 8.52
C CYS A 123 10.64 29.31 8.46
N ASN A 124 10.99 29.88 7.30
CA ASN A 124 11.04 31.33 7.11
C ASN A 124 9.68 31.95 6.73
N LEU A 125 8.58 31.21 6.90
CA LEU A 125 7.22 31.61 6.56
C LEU A 125 6.32 31.58 7.81
N ASN A 126 5.23 32.35 7.77
CA ASN A 126 4.25 32.46 8.85
C ASN A 126 2.85 31.99 8.40
N CYS A 127 2.76 30.74 7.93
CA CYS A 127 1.54 30.22 7.34
C CYS A 127 0.44 30.03 8.40
N ILE A 128 -0.72 30.64 8.18
CA ILE A 128 -1.91 30.43 9.02
C ILE A 128 -2.30 28.95 8.97
N GLY A 129 -2.39 28.32 10.14
CA GLY A 129 -2.75 26.90 10.28
C GLY A 129 -1.58 25.91 10.19
N CYS A 130 -0.34 26.38 10.05
CA CYS A 130 0.83 25.50 10.12
C CYS A 130 1.11 25.11 11.58
N TRP A 131 1.06 23.81 11.88
CA TRP A 131 1.35 23.29 13.22
C TRP A 131 2.77 23.63 13.71
N ALA A 132 3.72 23.77 12.77
CA ALA A 132 5.12 24.07 13.06
C ALA A 132 5.44 25.57 13.14
N SER A 133 4.46 26.46 12.92
CA SER A 133 4.69 27.92 12.82
C SER A 133 5.19 28.58 14.11
N GLU A 134 5.01 27.94 15.27
CA GLU A 134 5.46 28.46 16.57
C GLU A 134 6.87 27.98 16.96
N TYR A 135 7.49 27.11 16.15
CA TYR A 135 8.75 26.44 16.47
C TYR A 135 9.94 26.93 15.60
N GLY A 136 9.79 28.07 14.93
CA GLY A 136 10.75 28.67 13.99
C GLY A 136 11.12 30.11 14.32
#